data_AF-A0A412ENI3-F1
#
_entry.id   AF-A0A412ENI3-F1
#
_cell.length_a   1.000
_cell.length_b   1.000
_cell.length_c   1.000
_cell.angle_alpha   90.00
_cell.angle_beta   90.00
_cell.angle_gamma   90.00
#
_symmetry.space_group_name_H-M   'P 1'
#
loop_
_entity.id
_entity.type
_entity.pdbx_description
1 polymer ?
#
loop_
_entity_poly.entity_id
_entity_poly.type
_entity_poly.pdbx_seq_one_letter_code
_entity_poly.pdbx_strand_id
1 'polypeptide(L)' 'MNSQSPSVASVESEESTHKYAESELSNMTVPQLRQLASDNGYALTSTNKAGIISEILSQQ' A
#
# COMPACT_ATOMS: atom_id res chain seq x y z
N MET A 1 -36.24 30.08 -4.34
CA MET A 1 -35.88 28.87 -3.59
C MET A 1 -34.41 28.59 -3.87
N ASN A 2 -33.57 28.64 -2.84
CA ASN A 2 -32.12 28.47 -2.95
C ASN A 2 -31.81 26.96 -3.03
N SER A 3 -31.71 26.42 -4.25
CA SER A 3 -31.30 25.03 -4.50
C SER A 3 -29.79 24.92 -4.37
N GLN A 4 -29.33 24.90 -3.13
CA GLN A 4 -27.95 24.57 -2.80
C GLN A 4 -27.81 23.05 -2.79
N SER A 5 -27.51 22.47 -3.95
CA SER A 5 -27.08 21.07 -4.01
C SER A 5 -25.72 20.96 -3.31
N PRO A 6 -25.52 19.99 -2.40
CA PRO A 6 -24.19 19.73 -1.87
C PRO A 6 -23.30 19.32 -3.05
N SER A 7 -22.22 20.06 -3.27
CA SER A 7 -21.09 19.56 -4.06
C SER A 7 -20.68 18.25 -3.43
N VAL A 8 -21.01 17.15 -4.11
CA VAL A 8 -20.31 15.89 -3.94
C VAL A 8 -18.86 16.21 -4.31
N ALA A 9 -18.04 16.46 -3.31
CA ALA A 9 -16.61 16.34 -3.46
C ALA A 9 -16.42 14.89 -3.87
N SER A 10 -16.26 14.66 -5.17
CA SER A 10 -15.75 13.41 -5.70
C SER A 10 -14.45 13.18 -4.94
N VAL A 11 -14.52 12.34 -3.91
CA VAL A 11 -13.38 11.59 -3.42
C VAL A 11 -12.88 10.88 -4.65
N GLU A 12 -11.90 11.50 -5.29
CA GLU A 12 -11.10 10.87 -6.31
C GLU A 12 -10.60 9.62 -5.62
N SER A 13 -11.27 8.51 -5.96
CA SER A 13 -10.93 7.18 -5.50
C SER A 13 -9.74 6.79 -6.34
N GLU A 14 -8.66 7.56 -6.16
CA GLU A 14 -7.34 7.14 -6.50
C GLU A 14 -7.02 6.08 -5.44
N GLU A 15 -7.53 4.87 -5.66
CA GLU A 15 -6.85 3.64 -5.26
C GLU A 15 -5.51 3.59 -6.01
N SER A 16 -4.71 4.64 -5.83
CA SER A 16 -3.32 4.68 -6.15
C SER A 16 -2.71 3.69 -5.20
N THR A 17 -2.52 2.48 -5.69
CA THR A 17 -1.69 1.46 -5.05
C THR A 17 -0.36 2.16 -4.79
N HIS A 18 -0.18 2.69 -3.58
CA HIS A 18 0.95 3.53 -3.27
C HIS A 18 2.19 2.64 -3.40
N LYS A 19 2.97 2.86 -4.45
CA LYS A 19 4.16 2.06 -4.72
C LYS A 19 5.24 2.49 -3.73
N TYR A 20 5.58 1.62 -2.81
CA TYR A 20 6.60 1.88 -1.82
C TYR A 20 7.99 1.82 -2.46
N ALA A 21 8.88 2.72 -2.07
CA ALA A 21 10.30 2.61 -2.39
C ALA A 21 11.00 1.63 -1.44
N GLU A 22 12.13 1.06 -1.88
CA GLU A 22 12.93 0.15 -1.05
C GLU A 22 13.34 0.77 0.28
N SER A 23 13.68 2.07 0.28
CA SER A 23 14.06 2.82 1.48
C SER A 23 12.91 2.90 2.50
N GLU A 24 11.67 3.06 2.04
CA GLU A 24 10.49 3.09 2.89
C GLU A 24 10.21 1.73 3.51
N LEU A 25 10.25 0.68 2.69
CA LEU A 25 10.10 -0.71 3.14
C LEU A 25 11.24 -1.12 4.10
N SER A 26 12.45 -0.63 3.85
CA SER A 26 13.62 -0.86 4.72
C SER A 26 13.48 -0.17 6.08
N ASN A 27 12.69 0.88 6.20
CA ASN A 27 12.36 1.50 7.49
C ASN A 27 11.27 0.74 8.26
N MET A 28 10.51 -0.14 7.61
CA MET A 28 9.48 -0.96 8.26
C MET A 28 10.07 -2.19 8.96
N THR A 29 9.36 -2.68 9.98
CA THR A 29 9.68 -3.95 10.62
C THR A 29 9.11 -5.13 9.82
N VAL A 30 9.65 -6.34 10.03
CA VAL A 30 9.15 -7.57 9.36
C VAL A 30 7.63 -7.78 9.57
N PRO A 31 7.06 -7.61 10.77
CA PRO A 31 5.61 -7.71 10.95
C PRO A 31 4.83 -6.68 10.13
N GLN A 32 5.30 -5.43 10.07
CA GLN A 32 4.65 -4.38 9.29
C GLN A 32 4.69 -4.66 7.78
N LEU A 33 5.81 -5.18 7.27
CA LEU A 33 5.94 -5.58 5.86
C LEU A 33 5.00 -6.73 5.50
N ARG A 34 4.84 -7.71 6.41
CA ARG A 34 3.90 -8.82 6.22
C ARG A 34 2.45 -8.36 6.23
N GLN A 35 2.11 -7.41 7.10
CA GLN A 35 0.79 -6.81 7.13
C GLN A 35 0.53 -6.05 5.83
N LEU A 36 1.48 -5.21 5.39
CA LEU A 36 1.39 -4.48 4.14
C LEU A 36 1.16 -5.42 2.95
N ALA A 37 1.94 -6.49 2.85
CA ALA A 37 1.77 -7.50 1.83
C ALA A 37 0.38 -8.16 1.88
N SER A 38 -0.11 -8.47 3.08
CA SER A 38 -1.45 -9.07 3.27
C SER A 38 -2.56 -8.10 2.85
N ASP A 39 -2.45 -6.83 3.22
CA ASP A 39 -3.42 -5.78 2.89
C ASP A 39 -3.48 -5.55 1.36
N ASN A 40 -2.35 -5.73 0.66
CA ASN A 40 -2.25 -5.62 -0.79
C ASN A 40 -2.43 -6.98 -1.52
N GLY A 41 -2.72 -8.06 -0.81
CA GLY A 41 -2.94 -9.40 -1.39
C GLY A 41 -1.69 -10.10 -1.93
N TYR A 42 -0.49 -9.67 -1.55
CA TYR A 42 0.78 -10.29 -1.94
C TYR A 42 1.05 -11.57 -1.15
N ALA A 43 1.46 -12.62 -1.87
CA ALA A 43 1.94 -13.85 -1.25
C ALA A 43 3.45 -13.73 -1.03
N LEU A 44 3.88 -13.71 0.24
CA LEU A 44 5.29 -13.67 0.62
C LEU A 44 5.81 -15.08 0.90
N THR A 45 6.94 -15.45 0.29
CA THR A 45 7.63 -16.72 0.53
C THR A 45 8.87 -16.55 1.41
N SER A 46 9.46 -15.35 1.43
CA SER A 46 10.66 -15.06 2.21
C SER A 46 10.37 -14.94 3.70
N THR A 47 11.37 -15.33 4.49
CA THR A 47 11.34 -15.24 5.96
C THR A 47 12.20 -14.11 6.50
N ASN A 48 13.25 -13.71 5.78
CA ASN A 48 14.13 -12.60 6.13
C ASN A 48 13.63 -11.26 5.58
N LYS A 49 13.97 -10.16 6.27
CA LYS A 49 13.50 -8.81 5.92
C LYS A 49 13.83 -8.41 4.48
N ALA A 50 15.07 -8.59 4.04
CA ALA A 50 15.49 -8.22 2.69
C ALA A 50 14.70 -8.96 1.60
N GLY A 51 14.47 -10.27 1.77
CA GLY A 51 13.67 -11.06 0.82
C GLY A 51 12.22 -10.58 0.74
N ILE A 52 11.61 -10.28 1.89
CA ILE A 52 10.24 -9.72 1.95
C ILE A 52 10.15 -8.38 1.21
N ILE A 53 11.12 -7.48 1.41
CA ILE A 53 11.16 -6.18 0.73
C ILE A 53 11.24 -6.38 -0.79
N SER A 54 12.15 -7.25 -1.27
CA SER A 54 12.28 -7.55 -2.69
C SER A 54 11.01 -8.16 -3.30
N GLU A 55 10.32 -9.04 -2.56
CA GLU A 55 9.05 -9.61 -3.02
C GLU A 55 7.92 -8.59 -3.10
N ILE A 56 7.84 -7.65 -2.15
CA ILE A 56 6.85 -6.55 -2.19
C ILE A 56 7.12 -5.66 -3.40
N LEU A 57 8.37 -5.24 -3.61
CA LEU A 57 8.77 -4.40 -4.74
C LEU A 57 8.49 -5.05 -6.11
N SER A 58 8.57 -6.37 -6.18
CA SER A 58 8.30 -7.12 -7.41
C SER A 58 6.81 -7.32 -7.70
N GLN A 59 5.93 -7.21 -6.70
CA GLN A 59 4.50 -7.50 -6.83
C GLN A 59 3.63 -6.24 -6.95
N GLN A 60 4.09 -5.12 -6.39
CA GLN A 60 3.43 -3.82 -6.54
C GLN A 60 3.43 -3.31 -7.98
#